data_AF-A0A7K5BH94-F1
#
_entry.id   AF-A0A7K5BH94-F1
#
_cell.length_a   1.000
_cell.length_b   1.000
_cell.length_c   1.000
_cell.angle_alpha   90.00
_cell.angle_beta   90.00
_cell.angle_gamma   90.00
#
_symmetry.space_group_name_H-M   'P 1'
#
loop_
_entity.id
_entity.type
_entity.pdbx_description
1 polymer ?
#
loop_
_entity_poly.entity_id
_entity_poly.type
_entity_poly.pdbx_seq_one_letter_code
_entity_poly.pdbx_strand_id
1 'polypeptide(L)'
;MAAPELRVNEKFAERYRRYRRREELQRLRDRYGDSGDSDGDSDSDSSESSGDNVALDPRQEREFYRTLALLKTRDPRIYQKDTTFYTQPGNLGGSPNPWGCPGSRGAQPPSLPCPESSGSEEEEEEEGEERPAKPMYLKDYERKVVLEKEG
;
A
#
# COMPACT_ATOMS: atom_id res chain seq x y z
N MET A 1 33.71 19.09 -22.93
CA MET A 1 32.54 20.01 -23.02
C MET A 1 31.92 20.09 -21.63
N ALA A 2 31.85 21.27 -21.03
CA ALA A 2 31.23 21.46 -19.72
C ALA A 2 29.72 21.65 -19.90
N ALA A 3 28.91 20.93 -19.11
CA ALA A 3 27.46 21.04 -19.16
C ALA A 3 27.01 22.40 -18.55
N PRO A 4 25.94 23.01 -19.08
CA PRO A 4 25.43 24.27 -18.53
C PRO A 4 24.86 24.06 -17.12
N GLU A 5 25.12 25.02 -16.23
CA GLU A 5 24.58 25.03 -14.87
C GLU A 5 23.05 25.24 -14.91
N LEU A 6 22.30 24.29 -14.38
CA LEU A 6 20.85 24.36 -14.29
C LEU A 6 20.46 25.24 -13.09
N ARG A 7 19.70 26.31 -13.34
CA ARG A 7 19.18 27.21 -12.30
C ARG A 7 17.68 26.95 -12.13
N VAL A 8 17.29 26.51 -10.94
CA VAL A 8 15.88 26.25 -10.61
C VAL A 8 15.25 27.49 -9.99
N ASN A 9 14.03 27.81 -10.39
CA ASN A 9 13.24 28.86 -9.74
C ASN A 9 12.62 28.31 -8.46
N GLU A 10 13.22 28.62 -7.32
CA GLU A 10 12.81 28.15 -5.99
C GLU A 10 11.36 28.50 -5.67
N LYS A 11 10.95 29.75 -5.91
CA LYS A 11 9.57 30.21 -5.67
C LYS A 11 8.54 29.44 -6.48
N PHE A 12 8.90 29.04 -7.70
CA PHE A 12 8.03 28.21 -8.53
C PHE A 12 8.01 26.76 -8.05
N ALA A 13 9.17 26.20 -7.71
CA ALA A 13 9.27 24.82 -7.21
C ALA A 13 8.44 24.60 -5.95
N GLU A 14 8.47 25.54 -5.01
CA GLU A 14 7.66 25.50 -3.78
C GLU A 14 6.16 25.51 -4.08
N ARG A 15 5.70 26.43 -4.95
CA ARG A 15 4.28 26.49 -5.34
C ARG A 15 3.85 25.23 -6.06
N TYR A 16 4.70 24.71 -6.95
CA TYR A 16 4.43 23.49 -7.69
C TYR A 16 4.33 22.28 -6.77
N ARG A 17 5.22 22.16 -5.76
CA ARG A 17 5.15 21.11 -4.74
C ARG A 17 3.82 21.14 -3.98
N ARG A 18 3.39 22.32 -3.52
CA ARG A 18 2.10 22.47 -2.81
C ARG A 18 0.91 22.14 -3.71
N TYR A 19 0.93 22.63 -4.95
CA TYR A 19 -0.13 22.36 -5.92
C TYR A 19 -0.25 20.86 -6.22
N ARG A 20 0.88 20.18 -6.51
CA ARG A 20 0.90 18.75 -6.82
C ARG A 20 0.42 17.90 -5.65
N ARG A 21 0.89 18.19 -4.44
CA ARG A 21 0.44 17.50 -3.22
C ARG A 21 -1.07 17.60 -3.04
N ARG A 22 -1.65 18.78 -3.26
CA ARG A 22 -3.10 18.99 -3.16
C ARG A 22 -3.89 18.23 -4.22
N GLU A 23 -3.40 18.22 -5.46
CA GLU A 23 -4.02 17.47 -6.56
C GLU A 23 -4.03 15.96 -6.28
N GLU A 24 -2.93 15.41 -5.75
CA GLU A 24 -2.83 13.99 -5.40
C GLU A 24 -3.78 13.61 -4.26
N LEU A 25 -3.86 14.44 -3.21
CA LEU A 25 -4.82 14.25 -2.13
C LEU A 25 -6.26 14.31 -2.63
N GLN A 26 -6.57 15.28 -3.50
CA GLN A 26 -7.89 15.37 -4.09
C GLN A 26 -8.22 14.14 -4.94
N ARG A 27 -7.27 13.67 -5.75
CA ARG A 27 -7.42 12.43 -6.53
C ARG A 27 -7.65 11.21 -5.63
N LEU A 28 -7.03 11.18 -4.46
CA LEU A 28 -7.23 10.11 -3.48
C LEU A 28 -8.63 10.19 -2.85
N ARG A 29 -9.06 11.38 -2.41
CA ARG A 29 -10.41 11.64 -1.88
C ARG A 29 -11.49 11.27 -2.90
N ASP A 30 -11.29 11.63 -4.16
CA ASP A 30 -12.19 11.29 -5.25
C ASP A 30 -12.30 9.79 -5.51
N ARG A 31 -11.24 9.01 -5.28
CA ARG A 31 -11.23 7.56 -5.51
C ARG A 31 -11.71 6.74 -4.33
N TYR A 32 -11.41 7.17 -3.12
CA TYR A 32 -11.64 6.38 -1.91
C TYR A 32 -12.72 6.99 -0.99
N GLY A 33 -13.27 8.15 -1.35
CA GLY A 33 -14.24 8.88 -0.55
C GLY A 33 -13.57 9.80 0.47
N ASP A 34 -14.19 10.96 0.68
CA ASP A 34 -13.84 11.88 1.76
C ASP A 34 -14.39 11.29 3.06
N SER A 35 -13.56 10.53 3.79
CA SER A 35 -13.88 10.09 5.15
C SER A 35 -13.67 11.28 6.09
N GLY A 36 -14.46 12.33 5.86
CA GLY A 36 -14.36 13.60 6.56
C GLY A 36 -14.86 13.45 7.99
N ASP A 37 -13.93 13.49 8.94
CA ASP A 37 -14.20 13.99 10.29
C ASP A 37 -12.91 14.49 10.96
N SER A 38 -12.08 15.21 10.19
CA SER A 38 -10.99 15.98 10.79
C SER A 38 -10.78 17.26 10.01
N ASP A 39 -11.42 18.32 10.50
CA ASP A 39 -11.11 19.72 10.22
C ASP A 39 -9.72 20.06 10.81
N GLY A 40 -8.69 19.36 10.32
CA GLY A 40 -7.32 19.44 10.78
C GLY A 40 -6.41 19.67 9.60
N ASP A 41 -6.34 20.92 9.15
CA ASP A 41 -5.23 21.42 8.33
C ASP A 41 -3.95 21.37 9.18
N SER A 42 -3.42 20.16 9.36
CA SER A 42 -2.14 19.92 10.01
C SER A 42 -1.11 19.82 8.90
N ASP A 43 -0.50 20.95 8.57
CA ASP A 43 0.75 21.04 7.80
C ASP A 43 1.88 20.36 8.61
N SER A 44 1.80 19.04 8.72
CA SER A 44 2.90 18.23 9.22
C SER A 44 3.89 18.09 8.08
N ASP A 45 5.05 18.74 8.21
CA ASP A 45 6.22 18.52 7.37
C ASP A 45 6.76 17.12 7.70
N SER A 46 6.07 16.10 7.19
CA SER A 46 6.47 14.71 7.28
C SER A 46 7.66 14.52 6.37
N SER A 47 8.85 14.67 6.95
CA SER A 47 10.11 14.23 6.39
C SER A 47 9.94 12.82 5.83
N GLU A 48 9.87 12.69 4.50
CA GLU A 48 9.78 11.40 3.81
C GLU A 48 11.13 10.67 3.88
N SER A 49 11.48 10.21 5.09
CA SER A 49 12.33 9.05 5.25
C SER A 49 11.56 7.86 4.70
N SER A 50 12.04 7.32 3.58
CA SER A 50 11.49 6.18 2.83
C SER A 50 10.66 5.24 3.70
N GLY A 51 9.42 5.00 3.31
CA GLY A 51 8.37 4.28 4.05
C GLY A 51 8.67 2.81 4.35
N ASP A 52 9.69 2.58 5.16
CA ASP A 52 10.02 1.35 5.88
C ASP A 52 10.67 1.75 7.22
N ASN A 53 10.08 2.73 7.91
CA ASN A 53 10.49 3.12 9.27
C ASN A 53 9.85 2.15 10.28
N VAL A 54 10.12 0.85 10.15
CA VAL A 54 10.02 -0.03 11.32
C VAL A 54 11.17 0.38 12.23
N ALA A 55 10.88 0.74 13.48
CA ALA A 55 11.92 0.99 14.48
C ALA A 55 12.66 -0.33 14.77
N LEU A 56 13.65 -0.66 13.94
CA LEU A 56 14.50 -1.81 14.15
C LEU A 56 15.36 -1.54 15.38
N ASP A 57 15.41 -2.49 16.32
CA ASP A 57 16.32 -2.41 17.46
C ASP A 57 17.76 -2.33 16.93
N PRO A 58 18.58 -1.34 17.35
CA PRO A 58 19.98 -1.25 16.93
C PRO A 58 20.79 -2.53 17.19
N ARG A 59 20.36 -3.38 18.13
CA ARG A 59 20.96 -4.72 18.32
C ARG A 59 20.67 -5.65 17.15
N GLN A 60 19.41 -5.72 16.71
CA GLN A 60 18.96 -6.55 15.60
C GLN A 60 19.56 -6.07 14.27
N GLU A 61 19.67 -4.75 14.07
CA GLU A 61 20.26 -4.17 12.87
C GLU A 61 21.75 -4.54 12.71
N ARG A 62 22.51 -4.58 13.81
CA ARG A 62 23.92 -5.02 13.77
C ARG A 62 24.07 -6.49 13.39
N GLU A 63 23.21 -7.35 13.92
CA GLU A 63 23.20 -8.78 13.59
C GLU A 63 22.83 -8.99 12.13
N PHE A 64 21.84 -8.25 11.64
CA PHE A 64 21.46 -8.23 10.23
C PHE A 64 22.66 -7.90 9.33
N TYR A 65 23.36 -6.78 9.54
CA TYR A 65 24.51 -6.43 8.70
C TYR A 65 25.68 -7.41 8.81
N ARG A 66 25.90 -7.98 10.01
CA ARG A 66 26.90 -9.05 10.18
C ARG A 66 26.55 -10.27 9.31
N THR A 67 25.29 -10.70 9.29
CA THR A 67 24.85 -11.83 8.45
C THR A 67 24.95 -11.53 6.96
N LEU A 68 24.62 -10.30 6.57
CA LEU A 68 24.70 -9.83 5.19
C LEU A 68 26.14 -9.83 4.69
N ALA A 69 27.10 -9.43 5.54
CA ALA A 69 28.51 -9.51 5.22
C ALA A 69 28.97 -10.95 4.94
N LEU A 70 28.60 -11.90 5.81
CA LEU A 70 28.92 -13.34 5.63
C LEU A 70 28.33 -13.91 4.34
N LEU A 71 27.10 -13.53 4.02
CA LEU A 71 26.45 -13.95 2.78
C LEU A 71 27.15 -13.37 1.55
N LYS A 72 27.56 -12.11 1.61
CA LYS A 72 28.27 -11.41 0.53
C LYS A 72 29.66 -11.98 0.29
N THR A 73 30.38 -12.35 1.35
CA THR A 73 31.70 -13.00 1.25
C THR A 73 31.61 -14.50 0.98
N ARG A 74 30.39 -15.07 1.01
CA ARG A 74 30.13 -16.52 0.85
C ARG A 74 30.93 -17.36 1.86
N ASP A 75 30.96 -16.91 3.11
CA ASP A 75 31.69 -17.61 4.16
C ASP A 75 31.09 -19.01 4.38
N PRO A 76 31.89 -20.10 4.41
CA PRO A 76 31.38 -21.47 4.52
C PRO A 76 30.60 -21.74 5.82
N ARG A 77 30.76 -20.86 6.82
CA ARG A 77 30.03 -20.88 8.08
C ARG A 77 28.52 -20.72 7.88
N ILE A 78 28.06 -20.08 6.81
CA ILE A 78 26.61 -19.91 6.55
C ILE A 78 25.89 -21.24 6.29
N TYR A 79 26.62 -22.30 5.95
CA TYR A 79 26.08 -23.64 5.69
C TYR A 79 26.18 -24.57 6.91
N GLN A 80 26.88 -24.16 7.97
CA GLN A 80 27.02 -24.95 9.19
C GLN A 80 25.75 -24.84 10.02
N LYS A 81 25.12 -25.98 10.33
CA LYS A 81 23.86 -26.07 11.08
C LYS A 81 23.96 -25.53 12.50
N ASP A 82 25.17 -25.45 13.04
CA ASP A 82 25.43 -25.03 14.41
C ASP A 82 25.57 -23.50 14.55
N THR A 83 25.44 -22.75 13.45
CA THR A 83 25.56 -21.29 13.48
C THR A 83 24.22 -20.62 13.77
N THR A 84 24.22 -19.70 14.73
CA THR A 84 23.06 -18.86 15.07
C THR A 84 23.31 -17.42 14.60
N PHE A 85 22.31 -16.86 13.92
CA PHE A 85 22.42 -15.57 13.23
C PHE A 85 21.73 -14.43 13.97
N TYR A 86 20.61 -14.74 14.62
CA TYR A 86 19.79 -13.77 15.33
C TYR A 86 19.60 -14.20 16.77
N THR A 87 19.78 -13.25 17.68
CA THR A 87 19.58 -13.46 19.11
C THR A 87 18.12 -13.17 19.44
N GLN A 88 17.25 -14.19 19.45
CA GLN A 88 15.86 -13.98 19.86
C GLN A 88 15.79 -13.63 21.35
N PRO A 89 15.11 -12.54 21.75
CA PRO A 89 15.01 -12.12 23.15
C PRO A 89 14.08 -13.01 24.01
N GLY A 90 13.80 -14.25 23.60
CA GLY A 90 12.93 -15.19 24.31
C GLY A 90 13.37 -16.66 24.28
N ASN A 91 14.54 -17.00 23.72
CA ASN A 91 14.97 -18.39 23.61
C ASN A 91 15.75 -18.86 24.85
N LEU A 92 15.05 -18.96 25.98
CA LEU A 92 15.44 -19.81 27.10
C LEU A 92 14.72 -21.15 26.98
N GLY A 93 15.32 -22.09 26.24
CA GLY A 93 14.93 -23.50 26.24
C GLY A 93 13.78 -23.82 25.28
N GLY A 94 13.93 -24.96 24.58
CA GLY A 94 13.06 -25.37 23.49
C GLY A 94 11.57 -25.38 23.87
N SER A 95 10.78 -24.66 23.10
CA SER A 95 9.32 -24.74 23.14
C SER A 95 8.86 -25.68 22.02
N PRO A 96 8.11 -26.75 22.33
CA PRO A 96 7.59 -27.64 21.30
C PRO A 96 6.56 -26.90 20.44
N ASN A 97 6.57 -27.20 19.13
CA ASN A 97 5.67 -26.63 18.14
C ASN A 97 4.22 -26.54 18.64
N PRO A 98 3.57 -25.36 18.62
CA PRO A 98 2.15 -25.24 18.97
C PRO A 98 1.19 -25.78 17.89
N TRP A 99 1.70 -26.23 16.74
CA TRP A 99 0.89 -26.80 15.63
C TRP A 99 1.05 -28.32 15.46
N GLY A 100 1.74 -29.00 16.36
CA GLY A 100 1.88 -30.46 16.33
C GLY A 100 0.83 -31.14 17.19
N CYS A 101 -0.27 -31.63 16.61
CA CYS A 101 -1.22 -32.50 17.32
C CYS A 101 -0.66 -33.92 17.43
N PRO A 102 -0.35 -34.44 18.64
CA PRO A 102 -0.03 -35.84 18.80
C PRO A 102 -1.33 -36.66 18.85
N GLY A 103 -1.63 -37.36 17.76
CA GLY A 103 -2.53 -38.51 17.75
C GLY A 103 -4.02 -38.23 17.99
N SER A 104 -4.77 -37.94 16.92
CA SER A 104 -6.21 -38.21 16.86
C SER A 104 -6.51 -39.11 15.67
N ARG A 105 -6.74 -40.39 15.99
CA ARG A 105 -7.29 -41.39 15.09
C ARG A 105 -8.66 -40.92 14.59
N GLY A 106 -8.86 -40.97 13.27
CA GLY A 106 -10.16 -41.10 12.60
C GLY A 106 -11.30 -40.19 13.05
N ALA A 107 -11.46 -39.04 12.39
CA ALA A 107 -12.74 -38.38 12.26
C ALA A 107 -12.86 -37.84 10.83
N GLN A 108 -13.83 -38.34 10.08
CA GLN A 108 -14.18 -37.85 8.74
C GLN A 108 -14.74 -36.42 8.87
N PRO A 109 -14.37 -35.47 7.99
CA PRO A 109 -14.99 -34.15 8.00
C PRO A 109 -16.43 -34.25 7.47
N PRO A 110 -17.42 -33.57 8.10
CA PRO A 110 -18.75 -33.47 7.52
C PRO A 110 -18.70 -32.60 6.26
N SER A 111 -19.24 -33.15 5.16
CA SER A 111 -19.43 -32.46 3.89
C SER A 111 -20.34 -31.24 4.05
N LEU A 112 -19.79 -30.04 3.82
CA LEU A 112 -20.60 -28.83 3.64
C LEU A 112 -21.19 -28.83 2.22
N PRO A 113 -22.46 -28.44 2.04
CA PRO A 113 -23.11 -28.36 0.73
C PRO A 113 -22.55 -27.18 -0.08
N CYS A 114 -22.17 -27.44 -1.33
CA CYS A 114 -21.84 -26.41 -2.31
C CYS A 114 -23.11 -25.61 -2.66
N PRO A 115 -23.10 -24.26 -2.60
CA PRO A 115 -24.16 -23.47 -3.21
C PRO A 115 -24.01 -23.52 -4.73
N GLU A 116 -25.00 -24.14 -5.36
CA GLU A 116 -25.33 -23.97 -6.76
C GLU A 116 -25.61 -22.49 -7.06
N SER A 117 -24.88 -21.91 -8.01
CA SER A 117 -25.29 -20.67 -8.65
C SER A 117 -25.66 -21.01 -10.09
N SER A 118 -26.96 -21.27 -10.24
CA SER A 118 -27.69 -21.31 -11.50
C SER A 118 -27.61 -19.94 -12.17
N GLY A 119 -27.26 -19.91 -13.45
CA GLY A 119 -27.08 -18.67 -14.23
C GLY A 119 -28.37 -18.01 -14.69
N SER A 120 -28.22 -16.85 -15.32
CA SER A 120 -28.79 -16.48 -16.64
C SER A 120 -28.50 -15.01 -16.96
N GLU A 121 -28.10 -14.77 -18.20
CA GLU A 121 -27.94 -13.49 -18.88
C GLU A 121 -29.33 -12.92 -19.25
N GLU A 122 -29.45 -11.60 -19.48
CA GLU A 122 -30.30 -11.00 -20.52
C GLU A 122 -30.12 -9.47 -20.58
N GLU A 123 -29.78 -8.99 -21.78
CA GLU A 123 -29.81 -7.58 -22.20
C GLU A 123 -31.18 -7.29 -22.80
N GLU A 124 -31.85 -6.22 -22.38
CA GLU A 124 -33.00 -5.66 -23.10
C GLU A 124 -32.78 -4.17 -23.36
N GLU A 125 -32.85 -3.83 -24.65
CA GLU A 125 -33.03 -2.47 -25.16
C GLU A 125 -34.51 -2.10 -25.01
N GLU A 126 -34.82 -1.02 -24.30
CA GLU A 126 -36.13 -0.36 -24.40
C GLU A 126 -35.96 1.15 -24.58
N GLU A 127 -36.44 1.65 -25.73
CA GLU A 127 -36.67 3.06 -26.05
C GLU A 127 -37.86 3.61 -25.25
N GLY A 128 -37.75 4.88 -24.84
CA GLY A 128 -38.95 5.71 -24.67
C GLY A 128 -39.43 5.99 -23.26
N GLU A 129 -38.53 6.21 -22.30
CA GLU A 129 -38.87 6.99 -21.10
C GLU A 129 -37.89 8.16 -20.98
N GLU A 130 -38.41 9.39 -20.83
CA GLU A 130 -37.62 10.55 -20.43
C GLU A 130 -37.00 10.23 -19.06
N ARG A 131 -35.81 9.63 -19.11
CA ARG A 131 -35.03 9.28 -17.92
C ARG A 131 -34.86 10.60 -17.16
N PRO A 132 -35.28 10.68 -15.88
CA PRO A 132 -35.15 11.91 -15.11
C PRO A 132 -33.72 12.39 -15.26
N ALA A 133 -33.55 13.65 -15.70
CA ALA A 133 -32.25 14.18 -16.06
C ALA A 133 -31.26 13.83 -14.95
N LYS A 134 -30.25 13.03 -15.30
CA LYS A 134 -29.24 12.58 -14.34
C LYS A 134 -28.74 13.83 -13.63
N PRO A 135 -28.77 13.87 -12.28
CA PRO A 135 -28.38 15.06 -11.56
C PRO A 135 -26.96 15.42 -11.99
N MET A 136 -26.78 16.62 -12.53
CA MET A 136 -25.49 17.08 -13.01
C MET A 136 -24.49 17.07 -11.87
N TYR A 137 -23.43 16.28 -12.01
CA TYR A 137 -22.39 16.22 -11.01
C TYR A 137 -21.38 17.36 -11.24
N LEU A 138 -20.64 17.75 -10.20
CA LEU A 138 -19.68 18.85 -10.27
C LEU A 138 -18.64 18.65 -11.39
N LYS A 139 -18.25 17.39 -11.65
CA LYS A 139 -17.35 17.01 -12.76
C LYS A 139 -17.95 17.23 -14.14
N ASP A 140 -19.27 17.20 -14.26
CA ASP A 140 -19.96 17.46 -15.53
C ASP A 140 -19.96 18.96 -15.83
N TYR A 141 -20.11 19.80 -14.79
CA TYR A 141 -19.95 21.25 -14.90
C TYR A 141 -18.52 21.65 -15.28
N GLU A 142 -17.51 21.06 -14.63
CA GLU A 142 -16.11 21.35 -14.95
C GLU A 142 -15.77 20.98 -16.39
N ARG A 143 -16.16 19.78 -16.85
CA ARG A 143 -15.98 19.37 -18.25
C ARG A 143 -16.70 20.29 -19.23
N LYS A 144 -17.92 20.72 -18.90
CA LYS A 144 -18.70 21.65 -19.72
C LYS A 144 -18.05 23.03 -19.80
N VAL A 145 -17.54 23.55 -18.68
CA VAL A 145 -16.84 24.85 -18.63
C VAL A 145 -15.54 24.82 -19.42
N VAL A 146 -14.82 23.69 -19.43
CA VAL A 146 -13.61 23.53 -20.25
C VAL A 146 -13.97 23.48 -21.75
N LEU A 147 -14.99 22.71 -22.13
CA LEU A 147 -15.45 22.60 -23.52
C LEU A 147 -15.99 23.92 -24.10
N GLU A 148 -16.68 24.74 -23.30
CA GLU A 148 -17.25 26.02 -23.76
C GLU A 148 -16.21 27.17 -23.79
N LYS A 149 -15.08 27.06 -23.08
CA LYS A 149 -14.02 28.09 -23.04
C LYS A 149 -12.87 27.87 -24.02
N GLU A 150 -12.69 26.66 -24.55
CA GLU A 150 -11.68 26.35 -25.58
C GLU A 150 -12.26 26.27 -27.01
N GLY A 151 -13.52 26.66 -27.22
CA GLY A 151 -14.16 26.79 -28.54
C GLY A 151 -14.10 28.20 -29.12
#